data_AF-A0A9D1LKP9-F1
#
_entry.id   AF-A0A9D1LKP9-F1
#
_cell.length_a   1.000
_cell.length_b   1.000
_cell.length_c   1.000
_cell.angle_alpha   90.00
_cell.angle_beta   90.00
_cell.angle_gamma   90.00
#
_symmetry.space_group_name_H-M   'P 1'
#
loop_
_entity.id
_entity.type
_entity.pdbx_description
1 polymer ?
#
loop_
_entity_poly.entity_id
_entity_poly.type
_entity_poly.pdbx_seq_one_letter_code
_entity_poly.pdbx_strand_id
1 'polypeptide(L)'
;MTDCSLELCKPLEDNRFQSISEFKQCVNDGGEVVFEWKGNQYGIGHPNNKILISANCYEKNGKFYNANTNQEYTAEDELWGDTADDILEFNVSGDRLRDVITQVTVLDRTI
;
A
#
# COMPACT_ATOMS: atom_id res chain seq x y z
N MET A 1 19.68 -13.29 28.80
CA MET A 1 19.20 -13.85 27.52
C MET A 1 17.71 -14.07 27.69
N THR A 2 16.93 -13.01 27.50
CA THR A 2 15.47 -13.08 27.40
C THR A 2 14.96 -11.70 27.03
N ASP A 3 13.91 -11.74 26.22
CA ASP A 3 13.01 -10.66 25.85
C ASP A 3 13.46 -9.76 24.69
N CYS A 4 13.32 -10.31 23.48
CA CYS A 4 13.08 -9.51 22.29
C CYS A 4 11.74 -9.98 21.72
N SER A 5 10.69 -9.29 22.17
CA SER A 5 9.36 -9.16 21.60
C SER A 5 9.00 -10.11 20.45
N LEU A 6 8.13 -11.08 20.78
CA LEU A 6 7.45 -11.99 19.87
C LEU A 6 6.46 -11.30 18.89
N GLU A 7 6.52 -9.98 18.72
CA GLU A 7 5.60 -9.24 17.84
C GLU A 7 6.18 -8.91 16.45
N LEU A 8 7.46 -9.17 16.18
CA LEU A 8 8.11 -8.63 14.97
C LEU A 8 8.29 -9.57 13.78
N CYS A 9 7.77 -10.80 13.80
CA CYS A 9 7.86 -11.71 12.65
C CYS A 9 6.57 -12.52 12.48
N LYS A 10 5.48 -11.88 12.05
CA LYS A 10 4.53 -12.61 11.22
C LYS A 10 5.24 -12.91 9.90
N PRO A 11 5.28 -14.17 9.42
CA PRO A 11 5.77 -14.46 8.08
C PRO A 11 5.08 -13.54 7.08
N LEU A 12 5.80 -12.95 6.12
CA LEU A 12 5.23 -12.06 5.10
C LEU A 12 4.03 -12.71 4.36
N GLU A 13 4.02 -14.05 4.28
CA GLU A 13 2.93 -14.87 3.73
C GLU A 13 1.61 -14.72 4.51
N ASP A 14 1.63 -14.51 5.84
CA ASP A 14 0.42 -14.37 6.67
C ASP A 14 -0.30 -13.02 6.45
N ASN A 15 0.43 -12.01 5.98
CA ASN A 15 -0.13 -10.69 5.70
C ASN A 15 -0.72 -10.58 4.29
N ARG A 16 -0.51 -11.58 3.43
CA ARG A 16 -1.03 -11.57 2.07
C ARG A 16 -2.55 -11.71 2.04
N PHE A 17 -3.21 -10.88 1.24
CA PHE A 17 -4.62 -11.03 0.94
C PHE A 17 -4.86 -12.23 0.02
N GLN A 18 -5.72 -13.15 0.46
CA GLN A 18 -6.11 -14.33 -0.32
C GLN A 18 -7.21 -14.00 -1.34
N SER A 19 -7.95 -12.91 -1.13
CA SER A 19 -9.00 -12.45 -2.03
C SER A 19 -9.14 -10.95 -2.05
N ILE A 20 -9.73 -10.42 -3.13
CA ILE A 20 -10.10 -9.00 -3.23
C ILE A 20 -11.10 -8.63 -2.12
N SER A 21 -12.01 -9.54 -1.74
CA SER A 21 -12.98 -9.28 -0.67
C SER A 21 -12.30 -9.11 0.69
N GLU A 22 -11.27 -9.91 1.00
CA GLU A 22 -10.47 -9.75 2.22
C GLU A 22 -9.75 -8.40 2.24
N PHE A 23 -9.15 -8.01 1.12
CA PHE A 23 -8.55 -6.68 0.96
C PHE A 23 -9.55 -5.56 1.21
N LYS A 24 -10.72 -5.64 0.57
CA LYS A 24 -11.77 -4.62 0.72
C LYS A 24 -12.26 -4.50 2.15
N GLN A 25 -12.46 -5.62 2.84
CA GLN A 25 -12.86 -5.62 4.24
C GLN A 25 -11.81 -4.91 5.10
N CYS A 26 -10.54 -5.31 4.96
CA CYS A 26 -9.43 -4.69 5.69
C CYS A 26 -9.37 -3.17 5.49
N VAL A 27 -9.36 -2.70 4.24
CA VAL A 27 -9.25 -1.26 3.94
C VAL A 27 -10.50 -0.51 4.40
N ASN A 28 -11.70 -1.01 4.12
CA ASN A 28 -12.94 -0.32 4.55
C ASN A 28 -13.09 -0.23 6.07
N ASP A 29 -12.50 -1.17 6.82
CA ASP A 29 -12.51 -1.16 8.29
C ASP A 29 -11.41 -0.25 8.88
N GLY A 30 -10.62 0.43 8.05
CA GLY A 30 -9.57 1.35 8.50
C GLY A 30 -8.16 0.74 8.46
N GLY A 31 -8.01 -0.48 7.97
CA GLY A 31 -6.71 -1.15 7.83
C GLY A 31 -5.75 -0.40 6.91
N GLU A 32 -4.55 -0.15 7.39
CA GLU A 32 -3.45 0.43 6.63
C GLU A 32 -2.61 -0.70 6.04
N VAL A 33 -2.10 -0.50 4.83
CA VAL A 33 -1.38 -1.55 4.09
C VAL A 33 -0.13 -0.96 3.46
N VAL A 34 0.99 -1.67 3.62
CA VAL A 34 2.23 -1.41 2.91
C VAL A 34 2.57 -2.64 2.09
N PHE A 35 2.79 -2.49 0.79
CA PHE A 35 3.10 -3.61 -0.10
C PHE A 35 4.11 -3.25 -1.18
N GLU A 36 4.75 -4.26 -1.74
CA GLU A 36 5.66 -4.15 -2.88
C GLU A 36 5.07 -4.81 -4.12
N TRP A 37 5.21 -4.13 -5.26
CA TRP A 37 4.94 -4.66 -6.59
C TRP A 37 6.00 -4.21 -7.59
N LYS A 38 6.62 -5.16 -8.29
CA LYS A 38 7.68 -4.91 -9.30
C LYS A 38 8.83 -4.02 -8.78
N GLY A 39 9.20 -4.19 -7.51
CA GLY A 39 10.27 -3.43 -6.86
C GLY A 39 9.89 -2.00 -6.44
N ASN A 40 8.64 -1.59 -6.61
CA ASN A 40 8.13 -0.34 -6.03
C ASN A 40 7.25 -0.62 -4.80
N GLN A 41 7.36 0.23 -3.79
CA GLN A 41 6.56 0.16 -2.57
C GLN A 41 5.38 1.12 -2.65
N TYR A 42 4.26 0.72 -2.07
CA TYR A 42 3.00 1.46 -2.03
C TYR A 42 2.42 1.45 -0.62
N GLY A 43 1.73 2.53 -0.26
CA GLY A 43 1.03 2.68 1.01
C GLY A 43 -0.45 2.95 0.80
N ILE A 44 -1.28 2.37 1.66
CA ILE A 44 -2.71 2.66 1.80
C ILE A 44 -2.95 3.12 3.24
N GLY A 45 -3.58 4.28 3.41
CA GLY A 45 -3.91 4.85 4.72
C GLY A 45 -5.21 5.64 4.72
N HIS A 46 -5.57 6.20 5.89
CA HIS A 46 -6.87 6.85 6.11
C HIS A 46 -6.83 8.34 6.49
N PRO A 47 -6.11 9.21 5.76
CA PRO A 47 -6.09 10.63 6.06
C PRO A 47 -7.47 11.28 5.85
N ASN A 48 -7.87 12.16 6.78
CA ASN A 48 -9.12 12.94 6.68
C ASN A 48 -10.39 12.09 6.47
N ASN A 49 -10.45 10.89 7.05
CA ASN A 49 -11.55 9.92 6.87
C ASN A 49 -11.77 9.46 5.42
N LYS A 50 -10.74 9.54 4.57
CA LYS A 50 -10.73 9.00 3.20
C LYS A 50 -9.62 7.99 3.04
N ILE A 51 -9.77 7.07 2.11
CA ILE A 51 -8.71 6.13 1.73
C ILE A 51 -7.77 6.86 0.78
N LEU A 52 -6.47 6.81 1.05
CA LEU A 52 -5.42 7.28 0.17
C LEU A 52 -4.53 6.11 -0.21
N ILE A 53 -4.29 5.92 -1.51
CA ILE A 53 -3.20 5.08 -2.00
C ILE A 53 -2.15 5.94 -2.74
N SER A 54 -0.88 5.65 -2.47
CA SER A 54 0.26 6.35 -3.07
C SER A 54 1.47 5.42 -3.24
N ALA A 55 2.35 5.78 -4.17
CA ALA A 55 3.69 5.18 -4.24
C ALA A 55 4.59 5.79 -3.15
N ASN A 56 5.55 5.00 -2.67
CA ASN A 56 6.58 5.51 -1.77
C ASN A 56 7.44 6.57 -2.49
N CYS A 57 7.68 7.69 -1.81
CA CYS A 57 8.41 8.82 -2.37
C CYS A 57 9.42 9.39 -1.37
N TYR A 58 10.40 10.13 -1.90
CA TYR A 58 11.32 10.93 -1.11
C TYR A 58 11.30 12.39 -1.59
N GLU A 59 11.52 13.33 -0.67
CA GLU A 59 11.65 14.73 -1.01
C GLU A 59 13.12 15.07 -1.33
N LYS A 60 13.33 15.86 -2.38
CA LYS A 60 14.62 16.47 -2.70
C LYS A 60 14.41 17.85 -3.30
N ASN A 61 15.00 18.87 -2.68
CA ASN A 61 14.92 20.26 -3.12
C ASN A 61 13.46 20.76 -3.30
N GLY A 62 12.55 20.39 -2.40
CA GLY A 62 11.14 20.81 -2.44
C GLY A 62 10.28 20.12 -3.50
N LYS A 63 10.78 19.04 -4.12
CA LYS A 63 10.05 18.17 -5.05
C LYS A 63 10.03 16.75 -4.51
N PHE A 64 8.93 16.03 -4.74
CA PHE A 64 8.83 14.61 -4.42
C PHE A 64 9.25 13.78 -5.62
N TYR A 65 9.83 12.62 -5.35
CA TYR A 65 10.24 11.67 -6.38
C TYR A 65 9.85 10.26 -5.96
N ASN A 66 9.36 9.47 -6.90
CA ASN A 66 9.10 8.05 -6.67
C ASN A 66 10.42 7.36 -6.28
N ALA A 67 10.41 6.61 -5.18
CA ALA A 67 11.61 6.03 -4.61
C ALA A 67 12.25 4.96 -5.51
N ASN A 68 11.47 4.30 -6.38
CA ASN A 68 11.97 3.29 -7.31
C ASN A 68 12.40 3.89 -8.65
N THR A 69 11.56 4.73 -9.27
CA THR A 69 11.82 5.24 -10.64
C THR A 69 12.63 6.53 -10.68
N ASN A 70 12.78 7.24 -9.54
CA ASN A 70 13.36 8.58 -9.45
C ASN A 70 12.65 9.63 -10.35
N GLN A 71 11.44 9.34 -10.81
CA GLN A 71 10.62 10.30 -11.54
C GLN A 71 9.93 11.24 -10.56
N GLU A 72 9.72 12.49 -10.97
CA GLU A 72 9.00 13.48 -10.16
C GLU A 72 7.61 12.95 -9.82
N TYR A 73 7.26 13.02 -8.55
CA TYR A 73 6.01 12.56 -7.98
C TYR A 73 5.13 13.77 -7.70
N THR A 74 3.90 13.74 -8.19
CA THR A 74 2.92 14.81 -8.11
C THR A 74 1.66 14.32 -7.42
N ALA A 75 0.78 15.25 -7.03
CA ALA A 75 -0.50 14.87 -6.43
C ALA A 75 -1.42 14.06 -7.37
N GLU A 76 -1.14 14.06 -8.69
CA GLU A 76 -1.86 13.23 -9.67
C GLU A 76 -1.43 11.75 -9.62
N ASP A 77 -0.32 11.45 -8.95
CA ASP A 77 0.20 10.10 -8.72
C ASP A 77 -0.38 9.43 -7.45
N GLU A 78 -1.35 10.10 -6.82
CA GLU A 78 -2.16 9.61 -5.71
C GLU A 78 -3.58 9.30 -6.15
N LEU A 79 -4.24 8.37 -5.45
CA LEU A 79 -5.68 8.17 -5.62
C LEU A 79 -6.38 8.20 -4.26
N TRP A 80 -7.39 9.06 -4.19
CA TRP A 80 -8.27 9.22 -3.04
C TRP A 80 -9.59 8.52 -3.31
N GLY A 81 -10.04 7.71 -2.37
CA GLY A 81 -11.28 6.94 -2.43
C GLY A 81 -12.12 7.11 -1.18
N ASP A 82 -13.43 6.90 -1.31
CA ASP A 82 -14.35 6.78 -0.17
C ASP A 82 -14.52 5.30 0.23
N THR A 83 -14.20 4.37 -0.67
CA THR A 83 -14.25 2.93 -0.47
C THR A 83 -13.01 2.23 -1.05
N ALA A 84 -12.77 1.01 -0.61
CA ALA A 84 -11.71 0.18 -1.17
C ALA A 84 -11.90 -0.08 -2.67
N ASP A 85 -13.14 -0.07 -3.19
CA ASP A 85 -13.40 -0.22 -4.62
C ASP A 85 -12.84 0.94 -5.46
N ASP A 86 -12.83 2.15 -4.90
CA ASP A 86 -12.34 3.35 -5.61
C ASP A 86 -10.84 3.25 -5.87
N ILE A 87 -10.07 2.76 -4.89
CA ILE A 87 -8.62 2.66 -5.00
C ILE A 87 -8.13 1.45 -5.80
N LEU A 88 -9.01 0.48 -6.12
CA LEU A 88 -8.65 -0.70 -6.92
C LEU A 88 -8.28 -0.37 -8.37
N GLU A 89 -8.63 0.83 -8.84
CA GLU A 89 -8.25 1.31 -10.18
C GLU A 89 -6.87 2.00 -10.19
N PHE A 90 -6.19 2.11 -9.04
CA PHE A 90 -4.86 2.70 -8.96
C PHE A 90 -3.84 1.94 -9.80
N ASN A 91 -2.96 2.68 -10.49
CA ASN A 91 -1.88 2.11 -11.27
C ASN A 91 -0.67 1.78 -10.38
N VAL A 92 -0.34 0.49 -10.30
CA VAL A 92 0.86 0.00 -9.62
C VAL A 92 1.84 -0.53 -10.65
N SER A 93 2.76 0.33 -11.11
CA SER A 93 3.83 -0.04 -12.05
C SER A 93 3.29 -0.65 -13.36
N GLY A 94 2.25 -0.04 -13.91
CA GLY A 94 1.62 -0.43 -15.17
C GLY A 94 0.41 -1.37 -15.04
N ASP A 95 0.20 -1.99 -13.89
CA ASP A 95 -0.94 -2.90 -13.65
C ASP A 95 -1.99 -2.20 -12.77
N ARG A 96 -3.26 -2.63 -12.87
CA ARG A 96 -4.30 -2.16 -11.95
C ARG A 96 -4.17 -2.91 -10.63
N LEU A 97 -4.34 -2.19 -9.50
CA LEU A 97 -4.30 -2.81 -8.17
C LEU A 97 -5.26 -4.01 -8.07
N ARG A 98 -6.46 -3.89 -8.65
CA ARG A 98 -7.46 -4.97 -8.74
C ARG A 98 -6.90 -6.30 -9.24
N ASP A 99 -5.99 -6.25 -10.21
CA ASP A 99 -5.49 -7.45 -10.89
C ASP A 99 -4.35 -8.12 -10.12
N VAL A 100 -3.68 -7.37 -9.23
CA VAL A 100 -2.41 -7.79 -8.61
C VAL A 100 -2.46 -7.87 -7.09
N ILE A 101 -3.47 -7.31 -6.41
CA ILE A 101 -3.49 -7.19 -4.94
C ILE A 101 -3.37 -8.53 -4.19
N THR A 102 -3.81 -9.63 -4.78
CA THR A 102 -3.64 -10.97 -4.18
C THR A 102 -2.28 -11.59 -4.49
N GLN A 103 -1.41 -10.91 -5.23
CA GLN A 103 -0.09 -11.37 -5.68
C GLN A 103 1.05 -10.50 -5.16
N VAL A 104 0.75 -9.29 -4.68
CA VAL A 104 1.77 -8.38 -4.11
C VAL A 104 2.41 -8.99 -2.87
N THR A 105 3.64 -8.55 -2.59
CA THR A 105 4.29 -8.83 -1.31
C THR A 105 3.78 -7.82 -0.29
N VAL A 106 2.87 -8.25 0.61
CA VAL A 106 2.41 -7.38 1.71
C VAL A 106 3.52 -7.32 2.76
N LEU A 107 4.07 -6.12 2.96
CA LEU A 107 5.16 -5.86 3.89
C LEU A 107 4.63 -5.61 5.30
N ASP A 108 3.50 -4.90 5.40
CA ASP A 108 2.81 -4.64 6.65
C ASP A 108 1.31 -4.43 6.40
N ARG A 109 0.48 -4.81 7.37
CA ARG A 109 -0.94 -4.43 7.39
C ARG A 109 -1.49 -4.42 8.81
N THR A 110 -2.39 -3.48 9.09
CA THR A 110 -3.17 -3.48 10.34
C THR A 110 -4.48 -4.24 10.17
N ILE A 111 -4.97 -4.83 11.26
CA ILE A 111 -6.24 -5.58 11.35
C ILE A 111 -7.20 -4.80 12.24
#